data_AF-A0A2H6NL86-F1
#
_entry.id   AF-A0A2H6NL86-F1
#
_cell.length_a   1.000
_cell.length_b   1.000
_cell.length_c   1.000
_cell.angle_alpha   90.00
_cell.angle_beta   90.00
_cell.angle_gamma   90.00
#
_symmetry.space_group_name_H-M   'P 1'
#
loop_
_entity.id
_entity.type
_entity.pdbx_description
1 polymer ?
#
loop_
_entity_poly.entity_id
_entity_poly.type
_entity_poly.pdbx_seq_one_letter_code
_entity_poly.pdbx_strand_id
1 'polypeptide(L)'
;VQQPEPQQDLENLIFSQPSDKVEVIPVPQMFSELIQKQWASAAVYPPPTHFDKKFFNPTSEFSNSLNTPEVDEPVVALASSSAIPTEAEQALKLEEKKAEIALRKAHQSDAWAIRAATAASFFTRTSIIWLRHLRDTIPSSNIRA
;
A
#
# COMPACT_ATOMS: atom_id res chain seq x y z
N VAL A 1 -18.30 -26.13 -1.57
CA VAL A 1 -19.64 -25.55 -1.80
C VAL A 1 -19.83 -24.44 -0.78
N GLN A 2 -19.75 -23.18 -1.20
CA GLN A 2 -20.73 -22.14 -0.92
C GLN A 2 -20.29 -20.87 -1.67
N GLN A 3 -21.00 -20.56 -2.74
CA GLN A 3 -20.87 -19.33 -3.50
C GLN A 3 -22.01 -18.42 -3.03
N PRO A 4 -21.74 -17.21 -2.52
CA PRO A 4 -22.73 -16.15 -2.45
C PRO A 4 -22.36 -15.05 -3.45
N GLU A 5 -22.24 -15.38 -4.74
CA GLU A 5 -21.78 -14.40 -5.76
C GLU A 5 -22.85 -13.43 -6.29
N PRO A 6 -24.16 -13.75 -6.42
CA PRO A 6 -25.05 -12.81 -7.13
C PRO A 6 -25.39 -11.53 -6.34
N GLN A 7 -25.29 -11.54 -5.01
CA GLN A 7 -25.62 -10.37 -4.18
C GLN A 7 -24.44 -9.41 -4.00
N GLN A 8 -23.21 -9.95 -3.84
CA GLN A 8 -22.00 -9.13 -3.72
C GLN A 8 -21.73 -8.35 -5.02
N ASP A 9 -21.96 -8.96 -6.17
CA ASP A 9 -21.79 -8.31 -7.47
C ASP A 9 -22.77 -7.14 -7.69
N LEU A 10 -24.02 -7.30 -7.23
CA LEU A 10 -25.03 -6.24 -7.32
C LEU A 10 -24.72 -5.08 -6.37
N GLU A 11 -24.26 -5.38 -5.14
CA GLU A 11 -23.83 -4.37 -4.17
C GLU A 11 -22.62 -3.57 -4.67
N ASN A 12 -21.72 -4.21 -5.43
CA ASN A 12 -20.54 -3.57 -6.00
C ASN A 12 -20.83 -2.62 -7.16
N LEU A 13 -22.00 -2.73 -7.80
CA LEU A 13 -22.39 -1.88 -8.94
C LEU A 13 -22.43 -0.39 -8.56
N ILE A 14 -22.67 -0.06 -7.29
CA ILE A 14 -22.60 1.32 -6.78
C ILE A 14 -21.25 1.98 -7.04
N PHE A 15 -20.16 1.24 -6.87
CA PHE A 15 -18.80 1.78 -6.98
C PHE A 15 -18.37 1.97 -8.43
N SER A 16 -19.21 1.54 -9.38
CA SER A 16 -18.99 1.72 -10.82
C SER A 16 -19.71 2.95 -11.38
N GLN A 17 -20.57 3.60 -10.59
CA GLN A 17 -21.28 4.80 -11.02
C GLN A 17 -20.35 6.02 -10.95
N PRO A 18 -20.27 6.84 -12.02
CA PRO A 18 -19.48 8.07 -11.99
C PRO A 18 -20.06 9.04 -10.96
N SER A 19 -19.18 9.63 -10.14
CA SER A 19 -19.55 10.67 -9.18
C SER A 19 -19.21 12.05 -9.75
N ASP A 20 -20.22 12.89 -9.97
CA ASP A 20 -20.05 14.22 -10.57
C ASP A 20 -19.52 15.30 -9.60
N LYS A 21 -19.35 14.98 -8.32
CA LYS A 21 -18.95 15.94 -7.28
C LYS A 21 -17.55 15.62 -6.75
N VAL A 22 -16.59 16.49 -7.07
CA VAL A 22 -15.27 16.49 -6.43
C VAL A 22 -15.39 17.27 -5.12
N GLU A 23 -15.46 16.56 -4.00
CA GLU A 23 -15.38 17.16 -2.67
C GLU A 23 -13.91 17.22 -2.23
N VAL A 24 -13.47 18.39 -1.76
CA VAL A 24 -12.11 18.54 -1.23
C VAL A 24 -12.06 17.95 0.16
N ILE A 25 -11.26 16.89 0.34
CA ILE A 25 -11.06 16.26 1.64
C ILE A 25 -10.14 17.16 2.48
N PRO A 26 -10.61 17.69 3.63
CA PRO A 26 -9.75 18.48 4.50
C PRO A 26 -8.65 17.59 5.06
N VAL A 27 -7.40 18.07 4.99
CA VAL A 27 -6.23 17.35 5.51
C VAL A 27 -5.86 17.92 6.89
N PRO A 28 -5.94 17.13 7.97
CA PRO A 28 -5.50 17.58 9.29
C PRO A 28 -4.04 18.03 9.31
N GLN A 29 -3.74 19.13 10.02
CA GLN A 29 -2.41 19.74 10.07
C GLN A 29 -1.30 18.76 10.52
N MET A 30 -1.64 17.80 11.39
CA MET A 30 -0.71 16.77 11.87
C MET A 30 -0.07 15.95 10.73
N PHE A 31 -0.73 15.79 9.58
CA PHE A 31 -0.15 15.09 8.43
C PHE A 31 0.95 15.90 7.77
N SER A 32 0.78 17.22 7.65
CA SER A 32 1.83 18.12 7.14
C SER A 32 3.07 18.08 8.03
N GLU A 33 2.89 18.09 9.35
CA GLU A 33 3.99 17.95 10.30
C GLU A 33 4.70 16.59 10.19
N LEU A 34 3.95 15.52 9.97
CA LEU A 34 4.51 14.19 9.78
C LEU A 34 5.37 14.12 8.52
N ILE A 35 4.92 14.69 7.41
CA ILE A 35 5.69 14.76 6.16
C ILE A 35 6.99 15.53 6.37
N GLN A 36 6.94 16.68 7.05
CA GLN A 36 8.13 17.47 7.35
C GLN A 36 9.13 16.70 8.22
N LYS A 37 8.66 15.99 9.25
CA LYS A 37 9.51 15.12 10.09
C LYS A 37 10.16 14.01 9.27
N GLN A 38 9.41 13.41 8.35
CA GLN A 38 9.93 12.36 7.47
C GLN A 38 11.02 12.90 6.53
N TRP A 39 10.84 14.09 5.94
CA TRP A 39 11.84 14.72 5.09
C TRP A 39 13.11 15.12 5.86
N ALA A 40 12.97 15.58 7.11
CA ALA A 40 14.11 15.90 7.97
C ALA A 40 14.93 14.65 8.36
N SER A 41 14.31 13.46 8.37
CA SER A 41 14.94 12.19 8.75
C SER A 41 15.02 11.17 7.61
N ALA A 42 15.10 11.62 6.35
CA ALA A 42 14.95 10.77 5.16
C ALA A 42 15.91 9.57 5.07
N ALA A 43 17.03 9.60 5.79
CA ALA A 43 17.98 8.48 5.87
C ALA A 43 17.48 7.30 6.73
N VAL A 44 16.57 7.55 7.68
CA VAL A 44 16.06 6.57 8.64
C VAL A 44 14.71 6.06 8.14
N TYR A 45 14.71 4.83 7.61
CA TYR A 45 13.49 4.12 7.26
C TYR A 45 13.25 3.05 8.32
N PRO A 46 12.37 3.29 9.31
CA PRO A 46 12.06 2.27 10.30
C PRO A 46 11.36 1.10 9.59
N PRO A 47 11.72 -0.15 9.92
CA PRO A 47 10.98 -1.28 9.41
C PRO A 47 9.52 -1.19 9.90
N PRO A 48 8.56 -1.67 9.10
CA PRO A 48 7.17 -1.69 9.49
C PRO A 48 6.98 -2.42 10.81
N THR A 49 6.16 -1.83 11.67
CA THR A 49 5.84 -2.34 12.99
C THR A 49 4.95 -3.58 12.90
N HIS A 50 4.83 -4.30 14.01
CA HIS A 50 3.86 -5.40 14.12
C HIS A 50 2.42 -4.94 13.85
N PHE A 51 2.08 -3.70 14.21
CA PHE A 51 0.76 -3.13 13.97
C PHE A 51 0.50 -2.91 12.48
N ASP A 52 1.48 -2.44 11.72
CA ASP A 52 1.34 -2.23 10.28
C ASP A 52 0.98 -3.54 9.57
N LYS A 53 1.62 -4.65 9.96
CA LYS A 53 1.30 -5.98 9.44
C LYS A 53 -0.09 -6.47 9.84
N LYS A 54 -0.60 -6.06 10.99
CA LYS A 54 -1.94 -6.44 11.47
C LYS A 54 -3.05 -5.65 10.78
N PHE A 55 -2.85 -4.34 10.60
CA PHE A 55 -3.88 -3.45 10.07
C PHE A 55 -3.93 -3.44 8.54
N PHE A 56 -2.80 -3.68 7.88
CA PHE A 56 -2.70 -3.68 6.41
C PHE A 56 -2.33 -5.07 5.90
N ASN A 57 -3.20 -6.06 6.18
CA ASN A 57 -3.02 -7.46 5.82
C ASN A 57 -3.91 -7.82 4.61
N PRO A 58 -3.46 -7.58 3.36
CA PRO A 58 -4.16 -8.11 2.19
C PRO A 58 -4.02 -9.63 2.13
N THR A 59 -4.71 -10.25 1.18
CA THR A 59 -4.62 -11.69 0.96
C THR A 59 -3.18 -12.12 0.64
N SER A 60 -2.85 -13.37 0.99
CA SER A 60 -1.47 -13.89 0.96
C SER A 60 -0.86 -13.78 -0.44
N GLU A 61 -1.62 -14.13 -1.48
CA GLU A 61 -1.21 -14.06 -2.87
C GLU A 61 -0.84 -12.64 -3.31
N PHE A 62 -1.64 -11.65 -2.92
CA PHE A 62 -1.35 -10.25 -3.23
C PHE A 62 -0.19 -9.73 -2.39
N SER A 63 -0.13 -10.09 -1.11
CA SER A 63 0.96 -9.70 -0.22
C SER A 63 2.33 -10.19 -0.72
N ASN A 64 2.38 -11.40 -1.28
CA ASN A 64 3.61 -11.97 -1.84
C ASN A 64 4.10 -11.20 -3.07
N SER A 65 3.19 -10.69 -3.90
CA SER A 65 3.53 -9.87 -5.07
C SER A 65 4.12 -8.50 -4.71
N LEU A 66 3.93 -8.05 -3.46
CA LEU A 66 4.44 -6.77 -2.95
C LEU A 66 5.81 -6.89 -2.26
N ASN A 67 6.37 -8.10 -2.17
CA ASN A 67 7.72 -8.27 -1.64
C ASN A 67 8.74 -7.82 -2.69
N THR A 68 9.84 -7.19 -2.24
CA THR A 68 10.95 -6.83 -3.12
C THR A 68 11.53 -8.11 -3.74
N PRO A 69 11.57 -8.24 -5.07
CA PRO A 69 12.13 -9.41 -5.72
C PRO A 69 13.64 -9.50 -5.44
N GLU A 70 14.11 -10.70 -5.12
CA GLU A 70 15.54 -11.01 -5.03
C GLU A 70 16.07 -11.41 -6.42
N VAL A 71 17.34 -11.08 -6.69
CA VAL A 71 18.01 -11.50 -7.93
C VAL A 71 18.40 -12.97 -7.80
N ASP A 72 18.11 -13.78 -8.81
CA ASP A 72 18.42 -15.20 -8.80
C ASP A 72 19.93 -15.48 -8.67
N GLU A 73 20.29 -16.47 -7.86
CA GLU A 73 21.68 -16.87 -7.59
C GLU A 73 22.53 -17.09 -8.85
N PRO A 74 22.04 -17.74 -9.94
CA PRO A 74 22.82 -17.89 -11.16
C PRO A 74 23.13 -16.55 -11.84
N VAL A 75 22.23 -15.57 -11.76
CA VAL A 75 22.44 -14.22 -12.32
C VAL A 75 23.49 -13.47 -11.49
N VAL A 76 23.43 -13.59 -10.16
CA VAL A 76 24.43 -13.03 -9.24
C VAL A 76 25.82 -13.63 -9.52
N ALA A 77 25.90 -14.95 -9.69
CA ALA A 77 27.15 -15.64 -9.98
C ALA A 77 27.77 -15.23 -11.32
N LEU A 78 26.94 -15.10 -12.37
CA LEU A 78 27.38 -14.62 -13.69
C LEU A 78 27.91 -13.19 -13.64
N ALA A 79 27.21 -12.28 -12.95
CA ALA A 79 27.62 -10.87 -12.83
C ALA A 79 28.90 -10.68 -11.99
N SER A 80 29.18 -11.59 -11.07
CA SER A 80 30.33 -11.51 -10.15
C SER A 80 31.66 -11.98 -10.76
N SER A 81 31.65 -12.58 -11.96
CA SER A 81 32.79 -13.33 -12.50
C SER A 81 33.93 -12.48 -13.12
N SER A 82 33.93 -11.15 -13.02
CA SER A 82 34.86 -10.31 -13.80
C SER A 82 35.69 -9.29 -13.01
N ALA A 83 37.01 -9.41 -13.18
CA ALA A 83 38.10 -8.45 -12.96
C ALA A 83 38.49 -8.01 -11.53
N ILE A 84 39.80 -7.73 -11.37
CA ILE A 84 40.41 -7.09 -10.20
C ILE A 84 40.00 -5.61 -10.21
N PRO A 85 39.24 -5.13 -9.20
CA PRO A 85 38.69 -3.77 -9.25
C PRO A 85 39.76 -2.70 -9.01
N THR A 86 39.85 -1.75 -9.93
CA THR A 86 40.60 -0.50 -9.81
C THR A 86 39.95 0.41 -8.76
N GLU A 87 40.69 1.36 -8.16
CA GLU A 87 40.16 2.29 -7.15
C GLU A 87 38.91 3.06 -7.62
N ALA A 88 38.90 3.52 -8.88
CA ALA A 88 37.74 4.17 -9.49
C ALA A 88 36.52 3.23 -9.60
N GLU A 89 36.74 1.95 -9.86
CA GLU A 89 35.68 0.93 -9.93
C GLU A 89 35.12 0.60 -8.54
N GLN A 90 35.93 0.70 -7.48
CA GLN A 90 35.47 0.53 -6.10
C GLN A 90 34.61 1.70 -5.63
N ALA A 91 34.98 2.93 -5.99
CA ALA A 91 34.16 4.12 -5.71
C ALA A 91 32.81 4.04 -6.43
N LEU A 92 32.80 3.57 -7.69
CA LEU A 92 31.58 3.35 -8.46
C LEU A 92 30.70 2.25 -7.84
N LYS A 93 31.27 1.12 -7.40
CA LYS A 93 30.55 0.05 -6.68
C LYS A 93 29.86 0.54 -5.40
N LEU A 94 30.48 1.48 -4.67
CA LEU A 94 29.87 2.05 -3.47
C LEU A 94 28.62 2.87 -3.81
N GLU A 95 28.66 3.67 -4.88
CA GLU A 95 27.51 4.43 -5.36
C GLU A 95 26.41 3.52 -5.91
N GLU A 96 26.76 2.49 -6.69
CA GLU A 96 25.80 1.47 -7.16
C GLU A 96 25.09 0.79 -5.99
N LYS A 97 25.82 0.41 -4.94
CA LYS A 97 25.24 -0.17 -3.72
C LYS A 97 24.29 0.81 -3.01
N LYS A 98 24.63 2.11 -2.95
CA LYS A 98 23.73 3.12 -2.37
C LYS A 98 22.45 3.27 -3.20
N ALA A 99 22.58 3.31 -4.52
CA ALA A 99 21.46 3.40 -5.44
C ALA A 99 20.54 2.17 -5.33
N GLU A 100 21.10 0.97 -5.25
CA GLU A 100 20.36 -0.27 -5.03
C GLU A 100 19.57 -0.22 -3.71
N ILE A 101 20.21 0.18 -2.61
CA ILE A 101 19.54 0.31 -1.31
C ILE A 101 18.40 1.34 -1.38
N ALA A 102 18.61 2.48 -2.06
CA ALA A 102 17.58 3.49 -2.25
C ALA A 102 16.38 2.92 -3.04
N LEU A 103 16.64 2.16 -4.11
CA LEU A 103 15.60 1.50 -4.91
C LEU A 103 14.80 0.48 -4.09
N ARG A 104 15.47 -0.39 -3.31
CA ARG A 104 14.77 -1.36 -2.45
C ARG A 104 13.87 -0.67 -1.42
N LYS A 105 14.33 0.44 -0.83
CA LYS A 105 13.53 1.23 0.12
C LYS A 105 12.32 1.88 -0.56
N ALA A 106 12.48 2.39 -1.78
CA ALA A 106 11.38 2.95 -2.56
C ALA A 106 10.31 1.88 -2.83
N HIS A 107 10.70 0.70 -3.32
CA HIS A 107 9.78 -0.42 -3.52
C HIS A 107 9.04 -0.82 -2.24
N GLN A 108 9.74 -0.87 -1.10
CA GLN A 108 9.09 -1.18 0.17
C GLN A 108 8.06 -0.12 0.58
N SER A 109 8.36 1.17 0.35
CA SER A 109 7.44 2.27 0.60
C SER A 109 6.19 2.15 -0.28
N ASP A 110 6.37 1.88 -1.56
CA ASP A 110 5.26 1.70 -2.50
C ASP A 110 4.39 0.50 -2.13
N ALA A 111 5.02 -0.62 -1.74
CA ALA A 111 4.31 -1.79 -1.23
C ALA A 111 3.43 -1.45 -0.01
N TRP A 112 3.92 -0.64 0.93
CA TRP A 112 3.13 -0.20 2.08
C TRP A 112 2.00 0.76 1.68
N ALA A 113 2.25 1.67 0.75
CA ALA A 113 1.21 2.55 0.22
C ALA A 113 0.08 1.74 -0.44
N ILE A 114 0.42 0.70 -1.22
CA ILE A 114 -0.55 -0.21 -1.83
C ILE A 114 -1.35 -0.97 -0.76
N ARG A 115 -0.67 -1.53 0.26
CA ARG A 115 -1.36 -2.23 1.38
C ARG A 115 -2.35 -1.30 2.11
N ALA A 116 -1.94 -0.07 2.40
CA ALA A 116 -2.79 0.92 3.05
C ALA A 116 -4.00 1.32 2.17
N ALA A 117 -3.77 1.56 0.87
CA ALA A 117 -4.83 1.87 -0.09
C ALA A 117 -5.84 0.72 -0.23
N THR A 118 -5.38 -0.53 -0.28
CA THR A 118 -6.24 -1.72 -0.34
C THR A 118 -7.11 -1.82 0.92
N ALA A 119 -6.54 -1.65 2.10
CA ALA A 119 -7.28 -1.68 3.36
C ALA A 119 -8.32 -0.54 3.44
N ALA A 120 -7.93 0.68 3.05
CA ALA A 120 -8.82 1.82 3.01
C ALA A 120 -9.99 1.60 2.03
N SER A 121 -9.72 1.11 0.82
CA SER A 121 -10.74 0.78 -0.18
C SER A 121 -11.74 -0.24 0.35
N PHE A 122 -11.26 -1.31 0.99
CA PHE A 122 -12.13 -2.31 1.61
C PHE A 122 -13.00 -1.71 2.71
N PHE A 123 -12.40 -0.93 3.61
CA PHE A 123 -13.13 -0.28 4.69
C PHE A 123 -14.20 0.68 4.16
N THR A 124 -13.88 1.51 3.16
CA THR A 124 -14.84 2.44 2.56
C THR A 124 -15.99 1.69 1.89
N ARG A 125 -15.70 0.63 1.11
CA ARG A 125 -16.73 -0.17 0.44
C ARG A 125 -17.67 -0.84 1.43
N THR A 126 -17.11 -1.53 2.43
CA THR A 126 -17.90 -2.21 3.46
C THR A 126 -18.71 -1.23 4.31
N SER A 127 -18.15 -0.06 4.64
CA SER A 127 -18.87 0.99 5.37
C SER A 127 -20.07 1.52 4.58
N ILE A 128 -19.94 1.74 3.27
CA ILE A 128 -21.04 2.20 2.41
C ILE A 128 -22.13 1.14 2.28
N ILE A 129 -21.75 -0.13 2.09
CA ILE A 129 -22.70 -1.26 2.05
C ILE A 129 -23.47 -1.32 3.38
N TRP A 130 -22.76 -1.26 4.51
CA TRP A 130 -23.36 -1.29 5.83
C TRP A 130 -24.34 -0.13 6.06
N LEU A 131 -23.97 1.10 5.69
CA LEU A 131 -24.84 2.27 5.82
C LEU A 131 -26.14 2.13 5.01
N ARG A 132 -26.07 1.55 3.80
CA ARG A 132 -27.27 1.27 2.99
C ARG A 132 -28.15 0.23 3.63
N HIS A 133 -27.56 -0.87 4.09
CA HIS A 133 -28.30 -1.92 4.78
C HIS A 133 -29.01 -1.37 6.04
N LEU A 134 -28.31 -0.54 6.81
CA LEU A 134 -28.87 0.12 7.99
C LEU A 134 -30.03 1.06 7.61
N ARG A 135 -29.87 1.88 6.56
CA ARG A 135 -30.94 2.74 6.05
C ARG A 135 -32.18 1.93 5.64
N ASP A 136 -31.99 0.81 4.95
CA ASP A 136 -33.10 -0.01 4.43
C ASP A 136 -33.79 -0.81 5.55
N THR A 137 -33.11 -1.05 6.67
CA THR A 137 -33.63 -1.82 7.82
C THR A 137 -34.32 -0.95 8.88
N ILE A 138 -33.95 0.33 9.02
CA ILE A 138 -34.57 1.22 10.01
C ILE A 138 -35.97 1.65 9.54
N PRO A 139 -37.04 1.36 10.32
CA PRO A 139 -38.38 1.83 10.00
C PRO A 139 -38.44 3.36 9.96
N SER A 140 -39.12 3.92 8.96
CA SER A 140 -39.30 5.37 8.79
C SER A 140 -39.96 6.06 9.98
N SER A 141 -40.66 5.30 10.85
CA SER A 141 -41.22 5.79 12.13
C SER A 141 -40.18 6.20 13.17
N ASN A 142 -38.92 5.77 13.01
CA ASN A 142 -37.84 6.00 13.97
C ASN A 142 -36.89 7.15 13.55
N ILE A 143 -37.14 7.76 12.39
CA ILE A 143 -36.38 8.92 11.92
C ILE A 143 -37.00 10.16 12.55
N ARG A 144 -36.35 10.73 13.57
CA ARG A 144 -36.80 11.97 14.20
C ARG A 144 -36.46 13.14 13.25
N ALA A 145 -37.50 13.79 12.74
CA ALA A 145 -37.42 15.01 11.92
C ALA A 145 -36.85 16.19 12.70
#